data_AF-A0A6G4XDK2-F1
#
_entry.id   AF-A0A6G4XDK2-F1
#
_cell.length_a   1.000
_cell.length_b   1.000
_cell.length_c   1.000
_cell.angle_alpha   90.00
_cell.angle_beta   90.00
_cell.angle_gamma   90.00
#
_symmetry.space_group_name_H-M   'P 1'
#
loop_
_entity.id
_entity.type
_entity.pdbx_description
1 polymer ?
#
loop_
_entity_poly.entity_id
_entity_poly.type
_entity_poly.pdbx_seq_one_letter_code
_entity_poly.pdbx_strand_id
1 'polypeptide(L)'
;MSEKARKLFDALDLNGDGQLTRLEVITALRDKGPTLAARGDLPFWGVQDAEASSALFDAADKNGDAVLSFEEFADEVNRKFGW
;
A
#
# COMPACT_ATOMS: atom_id res chain seq x y z
N MET A 1 16.43 -2.49 4.55
CA MET A 1 15.28 -1.57 4.53
C MET A 1 14.93 -1.34 3.08
N SER A 2 13.83 -1.91 2.61
CA SER A 2 13.55 -2.05 1.17
C SER A 2 13.10 -0.70 0.58
N GLU A 3 13.98 -0.03 -0.17
CA GLU A 3 13.71 1.26 -0.83
C GLU A 3 12.45 1.26 -1.69
N LYS A 4 12.10 0.09 -2.25
CA LYS A 4 10.87 -0.13 -3.01
C LYS A 4 9.61 0.02 -2.15
N ALA A 5 9.62 -0.51 -0.93
CA ALA A 5 8.50 -0.35 0.01
C ALA A 5 8.34 1.12 0.40
N ARG A 6 9.46 1.84 0.60
CA ARG A 6 9.45 3.29 0.88
C ARG A 6 8.83 4.08 -0.27
N LYS A 7 9.23 3.81 -1.52
CA LYS A 7 8.67 4.49 -2.71
C LYS A 7 7.19 4.20 -2.92
N LEU A 8 6.76 2.95 -2.73
CA LEU A 8 5.36 2.59 -2.76
C LEU A 8 4.56 3.31 -1.68
N PHE A 9 5.07 3.28 -0.45
CA PHE A 9 4.44 3.89 0.70
C PHE A 9 4.25 5.40 0.46
N ASP A 10 5.32 6.09 0.08
CA ASP A 10 5.31 7.53 -0.24
C ASP A 10 4.39 7.88 -1.42
N ALA A 11 4.22 6.96 -2.37
CA ALA A 11 3.30 7.19 -3.48
C ALA A 11 1.82 7.07 -3.07
N LEU A 12 1.52 6.21 -2.11
CA LEU A 12 0.18 5.96 -1.59
C LEU A 12 -0.19 6.95 -0.47
N ASP A 13 0.80 7.44 0.27
CA ASP A 13 0.67 8.42 1.34
C ASP A 13 0.39 9.80 0.72
N LEU A 14 -0.85 10.27 0.84
CA LEU A 14 -1.28 11.53 0.22
C LEU A 14 -1.08 12.71 1.16
N ASN A 15 -1.20 12.48 2.47
CA ASN A 15 -1.05 13.50 3.50
C ASN A 15 0.40 13.63 4.00
N GLY A 16 1.27 12.65 3.75
CA GLY A 16 2.67 12.64 4.17
C GLY A 16 2.86 12.42 5.67
N ASP A 17 1.87 11.85 6.35
CA ASP A 17 1.88 11.62 7.80
C ASP A 17 2.70 10.38 8.19
N GLY A 18 3.13 9.58 7.20
CA GLY A 18 3.86 8.34 7.47
C GLY A 18 2.95 7.17 7.84
N GLN A 19 1.64 7.32 7.63
CA GLN A 19 0.59 6.34 7.89
C GLN A 19 -0.34 6.28 6.68
N LEU A 20 -0.65 5.06 6.21
CA LEU A 20 -1.58 4.85 5.12
C LEU A 20 -2.95 4.53 5.66
N THR A 21 -3.91 5.43 5.51
CA THR A 21 -5.30 5.13 5.82
C THR A 21 -5.96 4.35 4.68
N ARG A 22 -6.98 3.54 5.00
CA ARG A 22 -7.80 2.85 3.99
C ARG A 22 -8.33 3.80 2.90
N LEU A 23 -8.68 5.02 3.29
CA LEU A 23 -9.24 6.03 2.39
C LEU A 23 -8.17 6.58 1.43
N GLU A 24 -6.95 6.80 1.93
CA GLU A 24 -5.80 7.19 1.11
C GLU A 24 -5.39 6.07 0.16
N VAL A 25 -5.33 4.82 0.63
CA VAL A 25 -5.03 3.67 -0.22
C VAL A 25 -6.05 3.55 -1.35
N ILE A 26 -7.35 3.60 -1.05
CA ILE A 26 -8.38 3.52 -2.10
C ILE A 26 -8.29 4.70 -3.08
N THR A 27 -8.06 5.91 -2.57
CA THR A 27 -7.97 7.13 -3.40
C THR A 27 -6.71 7.10 -4.27
N ALA A 28 -5.57 6.74 -3.70
CA ALA A 28 -4.29 6.64 -4.40
C ALA A 28 -4.26 5.46 -5.37
N LEU A 29 -4.91 4.33 -5.09
CA LEU A 29 -5.04 3.24 -6.07
C LEU A 29 -5.99 3.62 -7.20
N ARG A 30 -7.03 4.41 -6.94
CA ARG A 30 -7.93 4.90 -7.99
C ARG A 30 -7.25 5.95 -8.88
N ASP A 31 -6.48 6.86 -8.29
CA ASP A 31 -5.86 7.99 -8.98
C ASP A 31 -4.48 7.61 -9.57
N LYS A 32 -3.65 6.94 -8.79
CA LYS A 32 -2.27 6.55 -9.13
C LYS A 32 -2.09 5.06 -9.44
N GLY A 33 -3.10 4.21 -9.25
CA GLY A 33 -3.03 2.77 -9.60
C GLY A 33 -2.51 2.48 -11.00
N PRO A 34 -3.01 3.12 -12.09
CA PRO A 34 -2.47 2.90 -13.42
C PRO A 34 -1.00 3.37 -13.55
N THR A 35 -0.62 4.44 -12.87
CA THR A 35 0.74 5.01 -12.89
C THR A 35 1.73 4.14 -12.13
N LEU A 36 1.34 3.62 -10.96
CA LEU A 36 2.16 2.78 -10.10
C LEU A 36 2.30 1.36 -10.66
N ALA A 37 1.26 0.85 -11.31
CA ALA A 37 1.32 -0.41 -12.06
C ALA A 37 2.20 -0.28 -13.31
N ALA A 38 2.09 0.84 -14.03
CA ALA A 38 2.96 1.12 -15.19
C ALA A 38 4.44 1.29 -14.80
N ARG A 39 4.71 1.77 -13.57
CA ARG A 39 6.08 1.86 -13.02
C ARG A 39 6.62 0.52 -12.51
N GLY A 40 5.77 -0.50 -12.37
CA GLY A 40 6.14 -1.78 -11.78
C GLY A 40 6.44 -1.71 -10.27
N ASP A 41 6.15 -0.57 -9.64
CA ASP A 41 6.24 -0.40 -8.19
C ASP A 41 5.05 -1.08 -7.50
N LEU A 42 3.84 -0.99 -8.06
CA LEU A 42 2.69 -1.76 -7.59
C LEU A 42 2.62 -3.13 -8.25
N PRO A 43 2.61 -4.22 -7.48
CA PRO A 43 2.26 -5.53 -8.04
C PRO A 43 0.75 -5.57 -8.35
N PHE A 44 0.35 -6.52 -9.20
CA PHE A 44 -0.96 -6.64 -9.86
C PHE A 44 -2.21 -6.57 -8.93
N TRP A 45 -2.03 -6.66 -7.61
CA TRP A 45 -3.08 -6.49 -6.60
C TRP A 45 -3.51 -5.04 -6.38
N GLY A 46 -2.65 -4.05 -6.62
CA GLY A 46 -2.98 -2.62 -6.44
C GLY A 46 -3.89 -2.01 -7.52
N VAL A 47 -4.33 -2.81 -8.48
CA VAL A 47 -5.13 -2.33 -9.63
C VAL A 47 -6.52 -2.96 -9.65
N GLN A 48 -6.79 -3.95 -8.80
CA GLN A 48 -8.10 -4.58 -8.70
C GLN A 48 -8.83 -3.94 -7.51
N ASP A 49 -9.92 -3.24 -7.83
CA ASP A 49 -11.03 -2.79 -6.99
C ASP A 49 -10.83 -2.46 -5.49
N ALA A 50 -11.57 -1.46 -5.01
CA ALA A 50 -11.55 -1.04 -3.61
C ALA A 50 -11.80 -2.21 -2.62
N GLU A 51 -12.52 -3.26 -3.03
CA GLU A 51 -12.75 -4.46 -2.23
C GLU A 51 -11.51 -5.35 -2.05
N ALA A 52 -10.73 -5.58 -3.11
CA ALA A 52 -9.50 -6.37 -2.99
C ALA A 52 -8.42 -5.57 -2.24
N SER A 53 -8.41 -4.25 -2.44
CA SER A 53 -7.60 -3.30 -1.67
C SER A 53 -7.96 -3.37 -0.18
N SER A 54 -9.26 -3.39 0.13
CA SER A 54 -9.81 -3.53 1.48
C SER A 54 -9.38 -4.83 2.15
N ALA A 55 -9.54 -5.98 1.48
CA ALA A 55 -9.20 -7.28 2.06
C ALA A 55 -7.70 -7.43 2.34
N LEU A 56 -6.86 -6.82 1.51
CA LEU A 56 -5.41 -6.87 1.71
C LEU A 56 -4.95 -5.84 2.75
N PHE A 57 -5.61 -4.68 2.82
CA PHE A 57 -5.42 -3.73 3.92
C PHE A 57 -5.73 -4.40 5.25
N ASP A 58 -6.86 -5.11 5.36
CA ASP A 58 -7.23 -5.90 6.54
C ASP A 58 -6.19 -6.99 6.88
N ALA A 59 -5.60 -7.62 5.87
CA ALA A 59 -4.58 -8.64 6.09
C ALA A 59 -3.24 -8.06 6.56
N ALA A 60 -2.91 -6.86 6.08
CA ALA A 60 -1.70 -6.11 6.44
C ALA A 60 -1.84 -5.43 7.81
N ASP A 61 -3.04 -4.94 8.12
CA ASP A 61 -3.41 -4.30 9.38
C ASP A 61 -3.49 -5.36 10.50
N LYS A 62 -2.37 -5.56 11.19
CA LYS A 62 -2.26 -6.55 12.27
C LYS A 62 -2.84 -6.03 13.58
N ASN A 63 -2.86 -4.70 13.76
CA ASN A 63 -3.31 -4.07 15.01
C ASN A 63 -4.81 -3.73 14.98
N GLY A 64 -5.44 -3.72 13.80
CA GLY A 64 -6.85 -3.43 13.60
C GLY A 64 -7.19 -1.94 13.75
N ASP A 65 -6.21 -1.06 13.59
CA ASP A 65 -6.37 0.39 13.75
C ASP A 65 -6.84 1.07 12.45
N ALA A 66 -7.07 0.30 11.39
CA ALA A 66 -7.48 0.78 10.07
C ALA A 66 -6.47 1.77 9.43
N VAL A 67 -5.24 1.76 9.92
CA VAL A 67 -4.08 2.49 9.39
C VAL A 67 -2.91 1.52 9.21
N LEU A 68 -2.13 1.71 8.15
CA LEU A 68 -0.92 0.96 7.91
C LEU A 68 0.29 1.84 8.14
N SER A 69 1.06 1.51 9.16
CA SER A 69 2.35 2.16 9.41
C SER A 69 3.37 1.75 8.35
N PHE A 70 4.39 2.57 8.13
CA PHE A 70 5.50 2.21 7.22
C PHE A 70 6.11 0.84 7.55
N GLU A 71 6.24 0.52 8.84
CA GLU A 71 6.80 -0.75 9.31
C GLU A 71 5.89 -1.94 8.97
N GLU A 72 4.58 -1.83 9.22
CA GLU A 72 3.60 -2.88 8.91
C GLU A 72 3.48 -3.13 7.41
N PHE A 73 3.45 -2.03 6.63
CA PHE A 73 3.48 -2.13 5.19
C PHE A 73 4.77 -2.82 4.74
N ALA A 74 5.93 -2.30 5.13
CA ALA A 74 7.24 -2.84 4.74
C ALA A 74 7.39 -4.32 5.10
N ASP A 75 6.96 -4.74 6.29
CA ASP A 75 7.03 -6.13 6.74
C ASP A 75 6.11 -7.04 5.90
N GLU A 76 4.88 -6.61 5.62
CA GLU A 76 3.93 -7.37 4.80
C GLU A 76 4.39 -7.48 3.34
N VAL A 77 4.83 -6.40 2.68
CA VAL A 77 5.38 -6.48 1.31
C VAL A 77 6.67 -7.29 1.29
N ASN A 78 7.54 -7.15 2.29
CA ASN A 78 8.78 -7.93 2.39
C ASN A 78 8.48 -9.43 2.53
N ARG A 79 7.54 -9.80 3.40
CA ARG A 79 7.12 -11.19 3.62
C ARG A 79 6.47 -11.79 2.37
N LYS A 80 5.66 -11.02 1.65
CA LYS A 80 4.81 -11.52 0.55
C LYS A 80 5.51 -11.48 -0.80
N PHE A 81 6.45 -10.54 -1.01
CA PHE A 81 7.17 -10.35 -2.28
C PHE A 81 8.68 -10.63 -2.19
N GLY A 82 9.24 -10.85 -0.99
CA GLY A 82 10.63 -11.25 -0.82
C GLY A 82 11.63 -10.21 -1.34
N TRP A 83 11.45 -8.95 -0.95
CA TRP A 83 12.34 -7.85 -1.31
C TRP A 83 13.57 -7.71 -0.43
#